data_AF-A0A0D3HUE4-F1
#
_entry.id   AF-A0A0D3HUE4-F1
#
_cell.length_a   1.000
_cell.length_b   1.000
_cell.length_c   1.000
_cell.angle_alpha   90.00
_cell.angle_beta   90.00
_cell.angle_gamma   90.00
#
_symmetry.space_group_name_H-M   'P 1'
#
loop_
_entity.id
_entity.type
_entity.pdbx_description
1 polymer ?
#
loop_
_entity_poly.entity_id
_entity_poly.type
_entity_poly.pdbx_seq_one_letter_code
_entity_poly.pdbx_strand_id
1 'polypeptide(L)' 'METTAAKKLPPGFRFRPTDEELVVHYLRRRALGSPLPPAVDIPDVRLLAHDPSDLLPPGES' A
#
# COMPACT_ATOMS: atom_id res chain seq x y z
N MET A 1 0.70 -19.92 -9.95
CA MET A 1 1.16 -18.53 -9.74
C MET A 1 0.69 -18.13 -8.36
N GLU A 2 1.64 -18.02 -7.44
CA GLU A 2 1.40 -17.96 -5.99
C GLU A 2 0.79 -16.61 -5.65
N THR A 3 -0.53 -16.58 -5.41
CA THR A 3 -1.18 -15.44 -4.77
C THR A 3 -0.61 -15.34 -3.37
N THR A 4 0.27 -14.38 -3.13
CA THR A 4 0.81 -14.09 -1.79
C THR A 4 -0.39 -13.84 -0.89
N ALA A 5 -0.68 -14.82 -0.04
CA ALA A 5 -1.78 -14.77 0.89
C ALA A 5 -1.70 -13.43 1.61
N ALA A 6 -2.70 -12.57 1.41
CA ALA A 6 -2.98 -11.49 2.34
C ALA A 6 -2.91 -12.15 3.72
N LYS A 7 -1.88 -11.83 4.51
CA LYS A 7 -1.80 -12.22 5.92
C LYS A 7 -3.20 -12.02 6.45
N LYS A 8 -3.84 -13.06 7.01
CA LYS A 8 -5.25 -13.04 7.42
C LYS A 8 -5.44 -11.94 8.45
N LEU A 9 -5.63 -10.70 8.00
CA LEU A 9 -5.88 -9.57 8.84
C LEU A 9 -7.31 -9.74 9.35
N PRO A 10 -7.55 -9.48 10.64
CA PRO A 10 -8.88 -9.59 11.18
C PRO A 10 -9.83 -8.65 10.43
N PRO A 11 -11.10 -9.04 10.24
CA PRO A 11 -12.09 -8.15 9.64
C PRO A 11 -12.13 -6.83 10.39
N GLY A 12 -12.08 -5.73 9.65
CA GLY A 12 -12.02 -4.36 10.19
C GLY A 12 -10.62 -3.77 10.31
N PHE A 13 -9.55 -4.54 10.05
CA PHE A 13 -8.21 -3.96 9.90
C PHE A 13 -8.19 -2.96 8.73
N ARG A 14 -7.64 -1.77 8.97
CA ARG A 14 -7.51 -0.70 7.98
C ARG A 14 -6.12 -0.13 8.05
N PHE A 15 -5.58 0.22 6.90
CA PHE A 15 -4.34 0.97 6.84
C PHE A 15 -4.60 2.43 7.25
N ARG A 16 -4.12 2.82 8.44
CA ARG A 16 -4.18 4.19 8.97
C ARG A 16 -2.89 4.52 9.75
N PRO A 17 -1.74 4.65 9.06
CA PRO A 17 -0.51 5.06 9.72
C PRO A 17 -0.57 6.54 10.14
N THR A 18 0.23 6.90 11.12
CA THR A 18 0.62 8.29 11.39
C THR A 18 1.64 8.78 10.34
N ASP A 19 1.87 10.10 10.27
CA ASP A 19 2.88 10.67 9.37
C ASP A 19 4.28 10.10 9.63
N GLU A 20 4.64 9.95 10.91
CA GLU A 20 5.92 9.37 11.31
C GLU A 20 6.03 7.90 10.86
N GLU A 21 4.98 7.10 11.08
CA GLU A 21 4.97 5.71 10.65
C GLU A 21 5.06 5.59 9.13
N LEU A 22 4.36 6.43 8.38
CA LEU A 22 4.39 6.46 6.92
C LEU A 22 5.81 6.73 6.41
N VAL A 23 6.49 7.73 6.97
CA VAL A 23 7.85 8.10 6.57
C VAL A 23 8.86 7.02 6.96
N VAL A 24 8.87 6.59 8.21
CA VAL A 24 9.92 5.72 8.76
C VAL A 24 9.76 4.27 8.31
N HIS A 25 8.53 3.75 8.33
CA HIS A 25 8.28 2.33 8.06
C HIS A 25 7.97 2.01 6.61
N TYR A 26 7.56 2.99 5.79
CA TYR A 26 7.21 2.77 4.39
C TYR A 26 8.13 3.51 3.44
N LEU A 27 8.13 4.84 3.46
CA LEU A 27 8.89 5.64 2.48
C LEU A 27 10.40 5.41 2.58
N ARG A 28 10.95 5.50 3.79
CA ARG A 28 12.39 5.30 4.02
C ARG A 28 12.83 3.88 3.66
N ARG A 29 12.03 2.87 4.01
CA ARG A 29 12.34 1.47 3.68
C ARG A 29 12.34 1.24 2.18
N ARG A 30 11.34 1.77 1.46
CA ARG A 30 11.26 1.69 0.00
C ARG A 30 12.46 2.37 -0.67
N ALA A 31 12.84 3.58 -0.21
CA ALA A 31 14.01 4.29 -0.72
C ALA A 31 15.33 3.52 -0.51
N LEU A 32 15.41 2.72 0.55
CA LEU A 32 16.59 1.90 0.88
C LEU A 32 16.50 0.45 0.35
N GLY A 33 15.47 0.11 -0.44
CA GLY A 33 15.24 -1.26 -0.92
C GLY A 33 14.99 -2.28 0.20
N SER A 34 14.61 -1.82 1.39
CA SER A 34 14.32 -2.66 2.54
C SER A 34 12.89 -3.23 2.48
N PRO A 35 12.65 -4.43 3.04
CA PRO A 35 11.33 -5.05 3.02
C PRO A 35 10.29 -4.20 3.77
N LEU A 36 9.14 -4.00 3.11
CA LEU A 36 7.98 -3.31 3.65
C LEU A 36 7.16 -4.22 4.58
N PRO A 37 6.36 -3.64 5.50
CA PRO A 37 5.43 -4.41 6.32
C PRO A 37 4.46 -5.23 5.44
N PRO A 38 4.35 -6.57 5.64
CA PRO A 38 3.58 -7.46 4.76
C PRO A 38 2.06 -7.37 4.92
N ALA A 39 1.57 -6.47 5.78
CA ALA A 39 0.14 -6.27 6.01
C ALA A 39 -0.49 -5.25 5.05
N VAL A 40 0.33 -4.57 4.24
CA VAL A 40 -0.11 -3.46 3.39
C VAL A 40 0.51 -3.64 2.02
N ASP A 41 -0.33 -3.70 0.99
CA ASP A 41 0.10 -3.68 -0.40
C ASP A 41 0.18 -2.22 -0.87
N ILE A 42 1.35 -1.81 -1.35
CA ILE A 42 1.61 -0.44 -1.84
C ILE A 42 2.21 -0.57 -3.24
N PRO A 43 1.41 -0.40 -4.31
CA PRO A 43 1.89 -0.59 -5.67
C PRO A 43 2.82 0.56 -6.12
N ASP A 44 3.78 0.24 -6.99
CA ASP A 44 4.56 1.21 -7.73
C ASP A 44 3.70 1.81 -8.86
N VAL A 45 3.17 3.01 -8.63
CA VAL A 45 2.31 3.71 -9.62
C VAL A 45 2.94 5.03 -10.04
N ARG A 46 2.92 5.30 -11.34
CA ARG A 46 3.26 6.61 -11.89
C ARG A 46 2.05 7.54 -11.78
N LEU A 47 1.90 8.19 -10.63
CA LEU A 47 0.71 9.01 -10.32
C LEU A 47 0.35 10.02 -11.42
N LEU A 48 1.35 10.67 -12.02
CA LEU A 48 1.14 11.69 -13.06
C LEU A 48 0.75 11.13 -14.43
N ALA A 49 0.75 9.82 -14.61
CA ALA A 49 0.36 9.16 -15.85
C ALA A 49 -1.11 8.72 -15.86
N HIS A 50 -1.84 8.94 -14.76
CA HIS A 50 -3.20 8.46 -14.55
C HIS A 50 -4.10 9.61 -14.09
N ASP A 51 -5.37 9.56 -14.49
CA ASP A 51 -6.38 10.40 -13.86
C ASP A 51 -6.66 9.92 -12.44
N PRO A 52 -7.05 10.79 -11.50
CA PRO A 52 -7.35 10.38 -10.12
C PRO A 52 -8.36 9.24 -10.02
N SER A 53 -9.34 9.21 -10.93
CA SER A 53 -10.37 8.17 -10.99
C SER A 53 -9.83 6.80 -11.42
N ASP A 54 -8.74 6.74 -12.18
CA ASP A 54 -8.12 5.48 -12.62
C ASP A 54 -7.44 4.76 -11.45
N LEU A 55 -7.16 5.48 -10.35
CA LEU A 55 -6.49 4.96 -9.16
C LEU A 55 -7.47 4.47 -8.09
N LEU A 56 -8.78 4.71 -8.29
CA LEU A 56 -9.82 4.23 -7.38
C LEU A 56 -10.12 2.74 -7.62
N PRO A 57 -10.51 2.00 -6.58
CA PRO A 57 -10.91 0.61 -6.75
C PRO A 57 -12.19 0.50 -7.61
N PRO A 58 -12.36 -0.59 -8.39
CA PRO A 58 -13.52 -0.77 -9.23
C PRO A 58 -14.80 -0.90 -8.37
N GLY A 59 -15.76 0.00 -8.59
CA GLY A 59 -17.06 0.00 -7.89
C GLY A 59 -17.34 1.20 -7.00
N GLU A 60 -16.40 2.14 -6.86
CA GLU A 60 -16.63 3.47 -6.28
C GLU A 60 -16.74 4.50 -7.41
N SER A 61 -17.94 4.67 -7.97
CA SER A 61 -18.31 5.75 -8.89
C SER A 61 -19.62 6.37 -8.45
#